data_AF-A0A413IQN9-F1
#
_entry.id   AF-A0A413IQN9-F1
#
_cell.length_a   1.000
_cell.length_b   1.000
_cell.length_c   1.000
_cell.angle_alpha   90.00
_cell.angle_beta   90.00
_cell.angle_gamma   90.00
#
_symmetry.space_group_name_H-M   'P 1'
#
loop_
_entity.id
_entity.type
_entity.pdbx_description
1 polymer ?
#
loop_
_entity_poly.entity_id
_entity_poly.type
_entity_poly.pdbx_seq_one_letter_code
_entity_poly.pdbx_strand_id
1 'polypeptide(L)'
;MPEVDIMQTNDLFRLLLLFIYSHEQERHTIFESIKLPDYFELKLLYFSDIIPQHPTYKTLTQDISNKGFKNKLKKFILTQVFLSKQHFPEGWDNKTTFKEVLLFLNNGEEYRSNLFDTLCQLFDSGNIKYQEHELTGMRRGYYEFKCDIEINAVNQEFINALYCYYNSIPMAPYASFGTMEHNVSNAQVDINLGISSGERTIYTFLSRLMGVIWGKQGEIHHAAINKIIHSHQFDGKTLIILLDEPDLQLHPEWQQKFISLLTNLLNLYFPKVRFQIIMTTHSPILLSDIPRTNVIFVDKKQDGTCKVCNGINLKETFASNIHTLYNNSFFLDGIPIGEFSKQKIESLHMRIMSGTIDSHTLEDIYRIGEPIIRNILLQEYDNKRDTLSNVKRVTLLKEELAKLESNKQ
;
A
#
# COMPACT_ATOMS: atom_id res chain seq x y z
N MET A 1 11.92 8.40 5.53
CA MET A 1 10.88 7.60 4.87
C MET A 1 9.65 8.48 4.82
N PRO A 2 9.14 8.86 3.64
CA PRO A 2 7.85 9.52 3.51
C PRO A 2 6.82 8.86 4.45
N GLU A 3 5.97 9.66 5.09
CA GLU A 3 5.02 9.13 6.07
C GLU A 3 4.12 8.04 5.46
N VAL A 4 3.88 8.06 4.15
CA VAL A 4 3.03 7.12 3.38
C VAL A 4 3.67 5.73 3.20
N ASP A 5 4.97 5.59 3.45
CA ASP A 5 5.76 4.37 3.17
C ASP A 5 5.31 3.14 3.95
N ILE A 6 4.73 3.35 5.13
CA ILE A 6 4.29 2.28 6.02
C ILE A 6 2.82 2.53 6.32
N MET A 7 1.96 1.69 5.75
CA MET A 7 0.56 1.64 6.19
C MET A 7 0.57 1.26 7.67
N GLN A 8 0.23 2.23 8.50
CA GLN A 8 0.15 2.05 9.94
C GLN A 8 -1.15 1.32 10.27
N THR A 9 -1.24 0.74 11.47
CA THR A 9 -2.47 0.04 11.86
C THR A 9 -3.69 0.97 11.86
N ASN A 10 -3.50 2.24 12.22
CA ASN A 10 -4.55 3.26 12.10
C ASN A 10 -4.99 3.50 10.65
N ASP A 11 -4.07 3.47 9.69
CA ASP A 11 -4.42 3.59 8.26
C ASP A 11 -5.30 2.40 7.82
N LEU A 12 -5.02 1.22 8.36
CA LEU A 12 -5.80 -0.01 8.15
C LEU A 12 -7.21 0.11 8.72
N PHE A 13 -7.33 0.55 9.97
CA PHE A 13 -8.64 0.79 10.57
C PHE A 13 -9.45 1.86 9.83
N ARG A 14 -8.81 2.97 9.42
CA ARG A 14 -9.44 4.02 8.60
C ARG A 14 -9.89 3.48 7.24
N LEU A 15 -9.10 2.60 6.64
CA LEU A 15 -9.46 1.94 5.39
C LEU A 15 -10.69 1.02 5.58
N LEU A 16 -10.71 0.21 6.63
CA LEU A 16 -11.86 -0.64 6.95
C LEU A 16 -13.13 0.19 7.22
N LEU A 17 -13.01 1.32 7.94
CA LEU A 17 -14.13 2.25 8.13
C LEU A 17 -14.63 2.82 6.80
N LEU A 18 -13.71 3.24 5.93
CA LEU A 18 -14.03 3.72 4.60
C LEU A 18 -14.79 2.66 3.77
N PHE A 19 -14.47 1.37 3.90
CA PHE A 19 -15.24 0.30 3.27
C PHE A 19 -16.66 0.20 3.79
N ILE A 20 -16.86 0.23 5.11
CA ILE A 20 -18.20 0.20 5.71
C ILE A 20 -19.03 1.37 5.17
N TYR A 21 -18.48 2.58 5.17
CA TYR A 21 -19.20 3.76 4.70
C TYR A 21 -19.54 3.68 3.21
N SER A 22 -18.63 3.14 2.39
CA SER A 22 -18.89 2.92 0.96
C SER A 22 -20.02 1.92 0.72
N HIS A 23 -20.05 0.86 1.53
CA HIS A 23 -21.08 -0.17 1.43
C HIS A 23 -22.45 0.38 1.86
N GLU A 24 -22.52 1.04 3.01
CA GLU A 24 -23.77 1.60 3.55
C GLU A 24 -24.39 2.71 2.68
N GLN A 25 -23.57 3.45 1.92
CA GLN A 25 -24.05 4.53 1.06
C GLN A 25 -24.34 4.09 -0.38
N GLU A 26 -24.26 2.78 -0.69
CA GLU A 26 -24.38 2.22 -2.05
C GLU A 26 -23.40 2.87 -3.04
N ARG A 27 -22.26 3.35 -2.53
CA ARG A 27 -21.23 4.11 -3.25
C ARG A 27 -20.07 3.19 -3.66
N HIS A 28 -20.40 2.01 -4.18
CA HIS A 28 -19.45 0.91 -4.44
C HIS A 28 -18.46 1.20 -5.59
N THR A 29 -18.78 2.16 -6.45
CA THR A 29 -18.11 2.37 -7.75
C THR A 29 -16.61 2.66 -7.65
N ILE A 30 -16.14 3.26 -6.56
CA ILE A 30 -14.70 3.54 -6.39
C ILE A 30 -13.91 2.28 -6.06
N PHE A 31 -14.44 1.42 -5.19
CA PHE A 31 -13.78 0.17 -4.86
C PHE A 31 -13.97 -0.91 -5.91
N GLU A 32 -14.92 -0.75 -6.84
CA GLU A 32 -14.93 -1.54 -8.07
C GLU A 32 -13.77 -1.16 -9.01
N SER A 33 -13.37 0.12 -9.04
CA SER A 33 -12.23 0.58 -9.83
C SER A 33 -10.87 0.20 -9.22
N ILE A 34 -10.85 -0.07 -7.91
CA ILE A 34 -9.69 -0.48 -7.14
C ILE A 34 -9.94 -1.90 -6.64
N LYS A 35 -9.55 -2.92 -7.41
CA LYS A 35 -9.80 -4.34 -7.08
C LYS A 35 -9.41 -4.66 -5.63
N LEU A 36 -10.40 -4.70 -4.75
CA LEU A 36 -10.19 -5.13 -3.37
C LEU A 36 -10.05 -6.65 -3.33
N PRO A 37 -9.23 -7.17 -2.40
CA PRO A 37 -9.22 -8.59 -2.12
C PRO A 37 -10.55 -8.98 -1.46
N ASP A 38 -11.09 -10.15 -1.77
CA ASP A 38 -12.36 -10.60 -1.17
C ASP A 38 -12.22 -10.85 0.35
N TYR A 39 -11.00 -11.17 0.79
CA TYR A 39 -10.67 -11.48 2.18
C TYR A 39 -9.43 -10.73 2.64
N PHE A 40 -9.34 -10.46 3.94
CA PHE A 40 -8.10 -10.05 4.59
C PHE A 40 -7.76 -11.00 5.73
N GLU A 41 -6.47 -11.19 5.98
CA GLU A 41 -5.97 -12.02 7.07
C GLU A 41 -5.91 -11.18 8.36
N LEU A 42 -6.61 -11.63 9.40
CA LEU A 42 -6.47 -11.13 10.76
C LEU A 42 -5.57 -12.07 11.56
N LYS A 43 -4.51 -11.51 12.16
CA LYS A 43 -3.61 -12.19 13.09
C LYS A 43 -3.69 -11.57 14.48
N LEU A 44 -3.94 -12.41 15.48
CA LEU A 44 -3.77 -12.08 16.89
C LEU A 44 -2.48 -12.73 17.38
N LEU A 45 -1.66 -11.99 18.13
CA LEU A 45 -0.30 -12.37 18.51
C LEU A 45 -0.06 -12.20 20.01
N TYR A 46 0.69 -13.13 20.60
CA TYR A 46 1.34 -12.92 21.91
C TYR A 46 2.76 -13.49 21.92
N PHE A 47 3.61 -12.89 22.76
CA PHE A 47 5.06 -13.07 22.71
C PHE A 47 5.64 -13.67 24.02
N SER A 48 5.14 -14.83 24.45
CA SER A 48 5.59 -15.46 25.71
C SER A 48 5.32 -16.96 25.75
N ASP A 49 6.30 -17.73 26.21
CA ASP A 49 6.19 -19.17 26.50
C ASP A 49 5.57 -19.46 27.88
N ILE A 50 5.37 -18.43 28.71
CA ILE A 50 4.85 -18.59 30.06
C ILE A 50 3.40 -19.08 29.97
N ILE A 51 3.09 -20.14 30.70
CA ILE A 51 1.70 -20.58 30.89
C ILE A 51 1.16 -19.85 32.13
N PRO A 52 0.11 -19.02 31.99
CA PRO A 52 -0.46 -18.33 33.13
C PRO A 52 -0.89 -19.29 34.24
N GLN A 53 -0.57 -18.95 35.48
CA GLN A 53 -0.85 -19.80 36.65
C GLN A 53 -2.11 -19.39 37.42
N HIS A 54 -2.75 -18.29 37.01
CA HIS A 54 -3.91 -17.71 37.68
C HIS A 54 -5.06 -18.73 37.82
N PRO A 55 -5.75 -18.82 38.97
CA PRO A 55 -6.85 -19.77 39.18
C PRO A 55 -7.94 -19.68 38.10
N THR A 56 -8.39 -18.47 37.76
CA THR A 56 -9.37 -18.23 36.68
C THR A 56 -8.91 -18.80 35.34
N TYR A 57 -7.65 -18.56 34.96
CA TYR A 57 -7.11 -19.06 33.69
C TYR A 57 -7.13 -20.59 33.65
N LYS A 58 -6.68 -21.24 34.72
CA LYS A 58 -6.67 -22.71 34.83
C LYS A 58 -8.07 -23.28 34.68
N THR A 59 -9.04 -22.76 35.43
CA THR A 59 -10.43 -23.23 35.38
C THR A 59 -11.05 -23.02 34.00
N LEU A 60 -10.86 -21.84 33.39
CA LEU A 60 -11.48 -21.54 32.10
C LEU A 60 -10.83 -22.29 30.92
N THR A 61 -9.61 -22.79 31.06
CA THR A 61 -8.87 -23.48 29.97
C THR A 61 -8.77 -25.00 30.11
N GLN A 62 -9.09 -25.56 31.29
CA GLN A 62 -8.90 -26.98 31.62
C GLN A 62 -9.60 -27.93 30.63
N ASP A 63 -10.82 -27.60 30.22
CA ASP A 63 -11.66 -28.45 29.36
C ASP A 63 -11.79 -27.91 27.92
N ILE A 64 -11.02 -26.89 27.54
CA ILE A 64 -11.07 -26.34 26.17
C ILE A 64 -10.28 -27.26 25.23
N SER A 65 -10.98 -27.84 24.27
CA SER A 65 -10.36 -28.59 23.17
C SER A 65 -9.35 -27.70 22.41
N ASN A 66 -8.19 -28.27 22.05
CA ASN A 66 -7.23 -27.57 21.19
C ASN A 66 -7.68 -27.48 19.73
N LYS A 67 -8.85 -28.04 19.38
CA LYS A 67 -9.40 -28.04 18.03
C LYS A 67 -10.62 -27.15 17.89
N GLY A 68 -10.78 -26.61 16.68
CA GLY A 68 -11.91 -25.79 16.28
C GLY A 68 -11.73 -24.30 16.59
N PHE A 69 -12.33 -23.47 15.74
CA PHE A 69 -12.19 -22.01 15.73
C PHE A 69 -12.50 -21.37 17.09
N LYS A 70 -13.72 -21.57 17.61
CA LYS A 70 -14.19 -20.92 18.85
C LYS A 70 -13.35 -21.29 20.07
N ASN A 71 -12.98 -22.57 20.18
CA ASN A 71 -12.18 -23.06 21.30
C ASN A 71 -10.76 -22.47 21.27
N LYS A 72 -10.11 -22.48 20.10
CA LYS A 72 -8.79 -21.87 19.93
C LYS A 72 -8.83 -20.37 20.17
N LEU A 73 -9.82 -19.66 19.63
CA LEU A 73 -9.98 -18.22 19.85
C LEU A 73 -10.18 -17.90 21.34
N LYS A 74 -11.07 -18.63 22.03
CA LYS A 74 -11.31 -18.48 23.47
C LYS A 74 -10.03 -18.66 24.28
N LYS A 75 -9.30 -19.74 24.01
CA LYS A 75 -8.02 -20.04 24.67
C LYS A 75 -6.97 -18.97 24.38
N PHE A 76 -6.91 -18.47 23.15
CA PHE A 76 -5.97 -17.43 22.73
C PHE A 76 -6.22 -16.12 23.48
N ILE A 77 -7.47 -15.63 23.49
CA ILE A 77 -7.86 -14.40 24.18
C ILE A 77 -7.56 -14.52 25.68
N LEU A 78 -7.94 -15.63 26.32
CA LEU A 78 -7.61 -15.90 27.72
C LEU A 78 -6.10 -15.84 27.96
N THR A 79 -5.32 -16.51 27.12
CA THR A 79 -3.86 -16.55 27.26
C THR A 79 -3.26 -15.16 27.13
N GLN A 80 -3.70 -14.37 26.14
CA GLN A 80 -3.23 -13.01 25.94
C GLN A 80 -3.59 -12.08 27.11
N VAL A 81 -4.83 -12.17 27.63
CA VAL A 81 -5.26 -11.40 28.82
C VAL A 81 -4.33 -11.70 29.98
N PHE A 82 -4.19 -12.97 30.36
CA PHE A 82 -3.42 -13.38 31.52
C PHE A 82 -1.89 -13.25 31.36
N LEU A 83 -1.39 -13.01 30.14
CA LEU A 83 0.00 -12.66 29.86
C LEU A 83 0.24 -11.15 29.76
N SER A 84 -0.82 -10.35 29.63
CA SER A 84 -0.69 -8.90 29.55
C SER A 84 -0.13 -8.34 30.87
N LYS A 85 0.60 -7.23 30.79
CA LYS A 85 1.11 -6.51 31.97
C LYS A 85 0.01 -5.76 32.75
N GLN A 86 -1.26 -5.95 32.39
CA GLN A 86 -2.38 -5.29 33.06
C GLN A 86 -2.62 -5.94 34.42
N HIS A 87 -2.96 -5.13 35.41
CA HIS A 87 -3.36 -5.64 36.72
C HIS A 87 -4.79 -6.19 36.58
N PHE A 88 -4.94 -7.50 36.75
CA PHE A 88 -6.25 -8.13 36.84
C PHE A 88 -6.97 -7.68 38.12
N PRO A 89 -8.31 -7.62 38.13
CA PRO A 89 -9.06 -7.36 39.35
C PRO A 89 -8.70 -8.36 40.46
N GLU A 90 -8.41 -7.87 41.67
CA GLU A 90 -8.00 -8.71 42.82
C GLU A 90 -9.06 -9.77 43.20
N GLY A 91 -10.32 -9.56 42.82
CA GLY A 91 -11.44 -10.47 43.08
C GLY A 91 -11.57 -11.64 42.10
N TRP A 92 -10.68 -11.76 41.09
CA TRP A 92 -10.76 -12.87 40.15
C TRP A 92 -10.25 -14.18 40.76
N ASP A 93 -11.08 -15.23 40.68
CA ASP A 93 -10.81 -16.54 41.27
C ASP A 93 -11.28 -17.68 40.35
N ASN A 94 -11.40 -18.89 40.89
CA ASN A 94 -11.87 -20.07 40.15
C ASN A 94 -13.37 -20.06 39.82
N LYS A 95 -14.15 -19.08 40.29
CA LYS A 95 -15.56 -18.90 39.94
C LYS A 95 -15.76 -17.85 38.87
N THR A 96 -14.74 -17.05 38.56
CA THR A 96 -14.80 -16.03 37.51
C THR A 96 -15.12 -16.65 36.15
N THR A 97 -16.15 -16.13 35.50
CA THR A 97 -16.68 -16.62 34.24
C THR A 97 -15.95 -15.99 33.05
N PHE A 98 -16.03 -16.65 31.88
CA PHE A 98 -15.49 -16.06 30.65
C PHE A 98 -16.18 -14.74 30.26
N LYS A 99 -17.47 -14.59 30.58
CA LYS A 99 -18.22 -13.35 30.34
C LYS A 99 -17.64 -12.18 31.14
N GLU A 100 -17.24 -12.40 32.39
CA GLU A 100 -16.59 -11.38 33.22
C GLU A 100 -15.21 -10.97 32.66
N VAL A 101 -14.47 -11.92 32.09
CA VAL A 101 -13.19 -11.62 31.40
C VAL A 101 -13.42 -10.76 30.15
N LEU A 102 -14.42 -11.10 29.33
CA LEU A 102 -14.79 -10.28 28.17
C LEU A 102 -15.29 -8.89 28.57
N LEU A 103 -16.05 -8.81 29.66
CA LEU A 103 -16.52 -7.54 30.21
C LEU A 103 -15.35 -6.66 30.67
N PHE A 104 -14.33 -7.25 31.29
CA PHE A 104 -13.10 -6.54 31.65
C PHE A 104 -12.34 -6.00 30.44
N LEU A 105 -12.20 -6.80 29.36
CA LEU A 105 -11.63 -6.33 28.09
C LEU A 105 -12.40 -5.14 27.51
N ASN A 106 -13.69 -5.03 27.82
CA ASN A 106 -14.55 -3.93 27.43
C ASN A 106 -14.67 -2.83 28.51
N ASN A 107 -13.72 -2.74 29.44
CA ASN A 107 -13.71 -1.75 30.54
C ASN A 107 -14.97 -1.76 31.42
N GLY A 108 -15.65 -2.90 31.57
CA GLY A 108 -16.86 -3.01 32.38
C GLY A 108 -18.16 -2.64 31.66
N GLU A 109 -18.10 -2.33 30.36
CA GLU A 109 -19.25 -1.81 29.61
C GLU A 109 -19.92 -2.90 28.77
N GLU A 110 -21.08 -3.40 29.23
CA GLU A 110 -21.82 -4.50 28.58
C GLU A 110 -22.35 -4.16 27.18
N TYR A 111 -22.52 -2.88 26.87
CA TYR A 111 -23.03 -2.44 25.57
C TYR A 111 -21.97 -2.42 24.47
N ARG A 112 -20.67 -2.57 24.81
CA ARG A 112 -19.59 -2.66 23.83
C ARG A 112 -19.55 -4.06 23.22
N SER A 113 -19.47 -4.15 21.90
CA SER A 113 -19.18 -5.40 21.22
C SER A 113 -17.76 -5.89 21.58
N ASN A 114 -17.61 -7.19 21.84
CA ASN A 114 -16.31 -7.80 22.12
C ASN A 114 -15.82 -8.61 20.91
N LEU A 115 -14.49 -8.71 20.77
CA LEU A 115 -13.87 -9.38 19.62
C LEU A 115 -14.23 -10.87 19.54
N PHE A 116 -14.38 -11.55 20.68
CA PHE A 116 -14.71 -12.98 20.69
C PHE A 116 -16.07 -13.28 20.07
N ASP A 117 -17.12 -12.61 20.55
CA ASP A 117 -18.49 -12.83 20.07
C ASP A 117 -18.63 -12.41 18.60
N THR A 118 -18.04 -11.27 18.24
CA THR A 118 -18.05 -10.77 16.85
C THR A 118 -17.41 -11.76 15.89
N LEU A 119 -16.21 -12.28 16.21
CA LEU A 119 -15.54 -13.27 15.38
C LEU A 119 -16.30 -14.61 15.34
N CYS A 120 -16.95 -15.00 16.45
CA CYS A 120 -17.78 -16.20 16.46
C CYS A 120 -19.02 -16.05 15.56
N GLN A 121 -19.67 -14.89 15.55
CA GLN A 121 -20.82 -14.60 14.69
C GLN A 121 -20.42 -14.64 13.21
N LEU A 122 -19.31 -13.98 12.85
CA LEU A 122 -18.77 -13.99 11.49
C LEU A 122 -18.36 -15.41 11.03
N PHE A 123 -17.84 -16.22 11.95
CA PHE A 123 -17.53 -17.62 11.67
C PHE A 123 -18.79 -18.45 11.46
N ASP A 124 -19.80 -18.30 12.31
CA ASP A 124 -21.07 -19.02 12.21
C ASP A 124 -21.86 -18.64 10.95
N SER A 125 -21.71 -17.41 10.46
CA SER A 125 -22.32 -16.94 9.22
C SER A 125 -21.54 -17.33 7.95
N GLY A 126 -20.40 -18.00 8.09
CA GLY A 126 -19.57 -18.44 6.95
C GLY A 126 -18.65 -17.38 6.35
N ASN A 127 -18.53 -16.22 6.99
CA ASN A 127 -17.71 -15.09 6.52
C ASN A 127 -16.23 -15.17 6.96
N ILE A 128 -15.85 -16.23 7.67
CA ILE A 128 -14.47 -16.49 8.09
C ILE A 128 -13.97 -17.80 7.49
N LYS A 129 -12.85 -17.73 6.76
CA LYS A 129 -12.07 -18.90 6.36
C LYS A 129 -11.03 -19.18 7.44
N TYR A 130 -11.19 -20.33 8.08
CA TYR A 130 -10.27 -20.81 9.11
C TYR A 130 -9.69 -22.15 8.70
N GLN A 131 -8.38 -22.21 8.56
CA GLN A 131 -7.66 -23.47 8.44
C GLN A 131 -7.00 -23.81 9.77
N GLU A 132 -7.04 -25.09 10.14
CA GLU A 132 -6.41 -25.55 11.37
C GLU A 132 -4.90 -25.62 11.15
N HIS A 133 -4.19 -24.61 11.65
CA HIS A 133 -2.74 -24.55 11.53
C HIS A 133 -2.10 -25.43 12.60
N GLU A 134 -1.28 -26.39 12.18
CA GLU A 134 -0.25 -26.97 13.04
C GLU A 134 0.89 -25.95 13.15
N LEU A 135 1.31 -25.65 14.38
CA LEU A 135 2.39 -24.72 14.69
C LEU A 135 3.75 -25.28 14.20
N THR A 136 3.95 -25.42 12.91
CA THR A 136 5.23 -25.89 12.34
C THR A 136 6.13 -24.68 12.09
N GLY A 137 7.29 -24.65 12.77
CA GLY A 137 8.35 -23.67 12.49
C GLY A 137 8.26 -22.31 13.20
N MET A 138 7.34 -22.10 14.15
CA MET A 138 7.34 -20.84 14.92
C MET A 138 8.53 -20.78 15.88
N ARG A 139 9.15 -19.59 15.98
CA ARG A 139 10.18 -19.32 16.98
C ARG A 139 9.56 -19.49 18.37
N ARG A 140 10.32 -20.09 19.29
CA ARG A 140 9.95 -20.19 20.70
C ARG A 140 9.56 -18.80 21.23
N GLY A 141 8.45 -18.69 21.94
CA GLY A 141 7.90 -17.43 22.44
C GLY A 141 7.02 -16.66 21.46
N TYR A 142 6.76 -17.16 20.25
CA TYR A 142 5.84 -16.54 19.28
C TYR A 142 4.62 -17.44 19.05
N TYR A 143 3.44 -16.89 19.28
CA TYR A 143 2.18 -17.59 19.08
C TYR A 143 1.18 -16.70 18.34
N GLU A 144 0.51 -17.28 17.35
CA GLU A 144 -0.48 -16.59 16.54
C GLU A 144 -1.81 -17.35 16.45
N PHE A 145 -2.89 -16.60 16.42
CA PHE A 145 -4.19 -17.04 15.94
C PHE A 145 -4.49 -16.27 14.66
N LYS A 146 -4.81 -16.98 13.58
CA LYS A 146 -5.08 -16.35 12.29
C LYS A 146 -6.30 -16.91 11.58
N CYS A 147 -6.99 -16.02 10.87
CA CYS A 147 -8.15 -16.34 10.06
C CYS A 147 -8.32 -15.29 8.95
N ASP A 148 -8.91 -15.69 7.83
CA ASP A 148 -9.25 -14.75 6.76
C ASP A 148 -10.72 -14.35 6.89
N ILE A 149 -10.99 -13.04 6.85
CA ILE A 149 -12.32 -12.45 7.05
C ILE A 149 -12.76 -11.81 5.75
N GLU A 150 -13.99 -12.09 5.32
CA GLU A 150 -14.58 -11.47 4.14
C GLU A 150 -14.76 -9.96 4.34
N ILE A 151 -14.25 -9.15 3.42
CA ILE A 151 -14.31 -7.68 3.55
C ILE A 151 -15.75 -7.20 3.63
N ASN A 152 -16.65 -7.76 2.81
CA ASN A 152 -18.05 -7.34 2.75
C ASN A 152 -18.85 -7.67 4.02
N ALA A 153 -18.32 -8.57 4.87
CA ALA A 153 -18.95 -8.93 6.13
C ALA A 153 -18.54 -8.02 7.29
N VAL A 154 -17.54 -7.15 7.09
CA VAL A 154 -17.08 -6.20 8.11
C VAL A 154 -18.11 -5.10 8.30
N ASN A 155 -18.54 -4.90 9.55
CA ASN A 155 -19.48 -3.86 9.95
C ASN A 155 -18.91 -3.02 11.10
N GLN A 156 -19.66 -2.00 11.53
CA GLN A 156 -19.22 -1.09 12.59
C GLN A 156 -19.01 -1.81 13.93
N GLU A 157 -19.82 -2.83 14.22
CA GLU A 157 -19.66 -3.69 15.40
C GLU A 157 -18.29 -4.39 15.41
N PHE A 158 -17.89 -5.00 14.30
CA PHE A 158 -16.59 -5.64 14.16
C PHE A 158 -15.44 -4.64 14.36
N ILE A 159 -15.51 -3.48 13.70
CA ILE A 159 -14.45 -2.48 13.83
C ILE A 159 -14.38 -1.93 15.26
N ASN A 160 -15.51 -1.68 15.92
CA ASN A 160 -15.53 -1.24 17.32
C ASN A 160 -14.90 -2.29 18.25
N ALA A 161 -15.27 -3.57 18.07
CA ALA A 161 -14.72 -4.68 18.84
C ALA A 161 -13.20 -4.82 18.63
N LEU A 162 -12.73 -4.72 17.39
CA LEU A 162 -11.31 -4.77 17.05
C LEU A 162 -10.56 -3.55 17.59
N TYR A 163 -11.16 -2.36 17.52
CA TYR A 163 -10.57 -1.12 18.06
C TYR A 163 -10.41 -1.15 19.58
N CYS A 164 -11.42 -1.64 20.31
CA CYS A 164 -11.35 -1.82 21.76
C CYS A 164 -10.34 -2.90 22.14
N TYR A 165 -10.22 -3.97 21.36
CA TYR A 165 -9.18 -4.97 21.57
C TYR A 165 -7.77 -4.45 21.29
N TYR A 166 -7.63 -3.63 20.24
CA TYR A 166 -6.37 -3.03 19.83
C TYR A 166 -5.85 -2.01 20.84
N ASN A 167 -6.74 -1.14 21.32
CA ASN A 167 -6.38 -0.09 22.27
C ASN A 167 -6.63 -0.56 23.69
N SER A 168 -5.56 -0.83 24.44
CA SER A 168 -5.67 -1.23 25.85
C SER A 168 -6.47 -0.26 26.72
N ILE A 169 -6.44 1.04 26.40
CA ILE A 169 -7.30 2.07 26.98
C ILE A 169 -7.84 2.89 25.80
N PRO A 170 -9.00 2.53 25.23
CA PRO A 170 -9.54 3.25 24.10
C PRO A 170 -10.08 4.62 24.54
N MET A 171 -9.88 5.65 23.71
CA MET A 171 -10.38 7.01 23.99
C MET A 171 -11.92 7.07 23.98
N ALA A 172 -12.55 6.20 23.18
CA ALA A 172 -14.00 6.09 23.06
C ALA A 172 -14.42 4.62 22.85
N PRO A 173 -15.68 4.23 23.15
CA PRO A 173 -16.18 2.88 22.88
C PRO A 173 -16.45 2.59 21.39
N TYR A 174 -15.98 3.46 20.49
CA TYR A 174 -16.25 3.38 19.05
C TYR A 174 -15.03 3.83 18.23
N ALA A 175 -14.90 3.21 17.07
CA ALA A 175 -13.87 3.52 16.09
C ALA A 175 -14.42 4.48 15.04
N SER A 176 -13.73 5.60 14.84
CA SER A 176 -14.10 6.68 13.93
C SER A 176 -12.83 7.32 13.37
N PHE A 177 -12.92 8.12 12.30
CA PHE A 177 -11.75 8.81 11.77
C PHE A 177 -11.11 9.74 12.81
N GLY A 178 -11.91 10.40 13.65
CA GLY A 178 -11.45 11.23 14.76
C GLY A 178 -10.82 10.44 15.92
N THR A 179 -11.41 9.31 16.33
CA THR A 179 -10.84 8.51 17.45
C THR A 179 -9.58 7.74 17.07
N MET A 180 -9.26 7.66 15.77
CA MET A 180 -8.04 7.08 15.22
C MET A 180 -6.98 8.13 14.86
N GLU A 181 -7.09 9.37 15.34
CA GLU A 181 -6.08 10.40 15.07
C GLU A 181 -4.73 10.08 15.75
N HIS A 182 -4.75 9.40 16.90
CA HIS A 182 -3.56 9.05 17.66
C HIS A 182 -3.03 7.65 17.33
N ASN A 183 -1.74 7.56 17.02
CA ASN A 183 -1.05 6.30 16.80
C ASN A 183 -0.84 5.55 18.11
N VAL A 184 -1.57 4.47 18.28
CA VAL A 184 -1.29 3.46 19.30
C VAL A 184 -0.56 2.33 18.61
N SER A 185 0.61 1.94 19.14
CA SER A 185 1.32 0.77 18.64
C SER A 185 0.89 -0.44 19.46
N ASN A 186 0.17 -1.36 18.82
CA ASN A 186 -0.09 -2.67 19.40
C ASN A 186 0.39 -3.77 18.42
N ALA A 187 1.43 -4.49 18.83
CA ALA A 187 2.00 -5.60 18.07
C ALA A 187 1.20 -6.91 18.21
N GLN A 188 0.12 -6.93 19.00
CA GLN A 188 -0.73 -8.09 19.23
C GLN A 188 -1.78 -8.29 18.14
N VAL A 189 -1.97 -7.31 17.26
CA VAL A 189 -2.93 -7.39 16.15
C VAL A 189 -2.19 -7.01 14.88
N ASP A 190 -2.22 -7.90 13.90
CA ASP A 190 -1.70 -7.68 12.57
C ASP A 190 -2.81 -7.96 11.54
N ILE A 191 -2.91 -7.09 10.53
CA ILE A 191 -3.94 -7.19 9.49
C ILE A 191 -3.24 -7.14 8.15
N ASN A 192 -3.44 -8.16 7.33
CA ASN A 192 -2.80 -8.28 6.04
C ASN A 192 -3.85 -8.40 4.93
N LEU A 193 -3.88 -7.41 4.04
CA LEU A 193 -4.78 -7.37 2.89
C LEU A 193 -4.29 -8.23 1.71
N GLY A 194 -3.03 -8.72 1.72
CA GLY A 194 -2.50 -9.52 0.61
C GLY A 194 -2.29 -8.74 -0.70
N ILE A 195 -2.15 -7.42 -0.60
CA ILE A 195 -2.03 -6.48 -1.74
C ILE A 195 -0.56 -6.19 -2.11
N SER A 196 -0.34 -5.76 -3.35
CA SER A 196 0.98 -5.31 -3.82
C SER A 196 1.43 -4.02 -3.14
N SER A 197 2.73 -3.71 -3.18
CA SER A 197 3.26 -2.45 -2.61
C SER A 197 2.65 -1.21 -3.25
N GLY A 198 2.45 -1.20 -4.57
CA GLY A 198 1.82 -0.07 -5.28
C GLY A 198 0.36 0.14 -4.87
N GLU A 199 -0.40 -0.94 -4.72
CA GLU A 199 -1.77 -0.88 -4.20
C GLU A 199 -1.80 -0.39 -2.74
N ARG A 200 -0.88 -0.88 -1.91
CA ARG A 200 -0.75 -0.45 -0.51
C ARG A 200 -0.55 1.05 -0.40
N THR A 201 0.26 1.65 -1.26
CA THR A 201 0.46 3.11 -1.30
C THR A 201 -0.85 3.85 -1.59
N ILE A 202 -1.65 3.36 -2.56
CA ILE A 202 -2.96 3.95 -2.89
C ILE A 202 -3.93 3.84 -1.71
N TYR A 203 -4.08 2.66 -1.10
CA TYR A 203 -5.00 2.49 0.03
C TYR A 203 -4.58 3.31 1.24
N THR A 204 -3.27 3.46 1.48
CA THR A 204 -2.73 4.30 2.56
C THR A 204 -3.02 5.78 2.28
N PHE A 205 -2.82 6.23 1.03
CA PHE A 205 -3.19 7.58 0.62
C PHE A 205 -4.69 7.85 0.83
N LEU A 206 -5.55 6.93 0.38
CA LEU A 206 -7.00 7.04 0.51
C LEU A 206 -7.44 7.09 1.97
N SER A 207 -6.97 6.17 2.80
CA SER A 207 -7.36 6.09 4.21
C SER A 207 -6.95 7.35 4.99
N ARG A 208 -5.80 7.94 4.66
CA ARG A 208 -5.32 9.19 5.28
C ARG A 208 -6.06 10.40 4.79
N LEU A 209 -6.20 10.57 3.48
CA LEU A 209 -6.93 11.69 2.90
C LEU A 209 -8.35 11.73 3.46
N MET A 210 -9.04 10.60 3.42
CA MET A 210 -10.38 10.44 3.94
C MET A 210 -10.43 10.63 5.46
N GLY A 211 -9.47 10.09 6.20
CA GLY A 211 -9.38 10.32 7.64
C GLY A 211 -9.24 11.78 8.02
N VAL A 212 -8.42 12.55 7.30
CA VAL A 212 -8.25 13.99 7.53
C VAL A 212 -9.53 14.76 7.18
N ILE A 213 -10.17 14.45 6.05
CA ILE A 213 -11.37 15.18 5.62
C ILE A 213 -12.55 14.86 6.56
N TRP A 214 -12.81 13.60 6.86
CA TRP A 214 -13.92 13.22 7.75
C TRP A 214 -13.69 13.61 9.20
N GLY A 215 -12.46 13.48 9.71
CA GLY A 215 -12.12 13.94 11.04
C GLY A 215 -12.43 15.43 11.23
N LYS A 216 -12.15 16.27 10.21
CA LYS A 216 -12.47 17.71 10.26
C LYS A 216 -13.91 18.05 9.88
N GLN A 217 -14.58 17.24 9.06
CA GLN A 217 -16.01 17.39 8.75
C GLN A 217 -16.84 17.17 10.03
N GLY A 218 -16.34 16.36 10.97
CA GLY A 218 -17.01 16.01 12.21
C GLY A 218 -17.86 14.75 12.06
N GLU A 219 -17.80 13.90 13.09
CA GLU A 219 -18.47 12.60 13.15
C GLU A 219 -19.40 12.56 14.36
N ILE A 220 -20.61 12.02 14.16
CA ILE A 220 -21.63 11.88 15.20
C ILE A 220 -21.90 10.38 15.40
N HIS A 221 -21.46 9.84 16.53
CA HIS A 221 -21.66 8.44 16.88
C HIS A 221 -23.02 8.20 17.56
N HIS A 222 -23.83 7.32 16.96
CA HIS A 222 -25.11 6.84 17.47
C HIS A 222 -24.93 5.48 18.15
N ALA A 223 -24.65 5.50 19.45
CA ALA A 223 -24.30 4.31 20.23
C ALA A 223 -25.37 3.20 20.22
N ALA A 224 -26.66 3.56 20.19
CA ALA A 224 -27.75 2.58 20.24
C ALA A 224 -27.83 1.68 18.99
N ILE A 225 -27.28 2.12 17.86
CA ILE A 225 -27.33 1.41 16.57
C ILE A 225 -25.93 1.14 16.01
N ASN A 226 -24.87 1.39 16.79
CA ASN A 226 -23.48 1.30 16.35
C ASN A 226 -23.28 1.94 14.97
N LYS A 227 -23.62 3.22 14.81
CA LYS A 227 -23.52 3.91 13.53
C LYS A 227 -22.87 5.28 13.68
N ILE A 228 -22.06 5.68 12.70
CA ILE A 228 -21.49 7.03 12.62
C ILE A 228 -22.18 7.78 11.49
N ILE A 229 -22.61 9.01 11.78
CA ILE A 229 -23.15 9.94 10.80
C ILE A 229 -22.17 11.10 10.66
N HIS A 230 -21.72 11.38 9.45
CA HIS A 230 -20.87 12.54 9.19
C HIS A 230 -21.70 13.81 9.22
N SER A 231 -21.13 14.85 9.82
CA SER A 231 -21.75 16.18 9.78
C SER A 231 -21.70 16.76 8.35
N HIS A 232 -22.39 17.87 8.14
CA HIS A 232 -22.40 18.62 6.87
C HIS A 232 -21.58 19.93 6.96
N GLN A 233 -20.58 19.99 7.84
CA GLN A 233 -19.86 21.23 8.16
C GLN A 233 -19.16 21.88 6.95
N PHE A 234 -18.74 21.09 5.95
CA PHE A 234 -18.13 21.58 4.72
C PHE A 234 -19.11 21.83 3.57
N ASP A 235 -20.40 21.53 3.70
CA ASP A 235 -21.36 21.77 2.62
C ASP A 235 -21.32 23.26 2.18
N GLY A 236 -21.12 23.51 0.89
CA GLY A 236 -20.98 24.84 0.31
C GLY A 236 -19.63 25.53 0.55
N LYS A 237 -18.66 24.88 1.20
CA LYS A 237 -17.31 25.41 1.45
C LYS A 237 -16.32 24.96 0.38
N THR A 238 -15.18 25.64 0.35
CA THR A 238 -14.02 25.25 -0.46
C THR A 238 -12.94 24.64 0.44
N LEU A 239 -12.49 23.44 0.10
CA LEU A 239 -11.38 22.75 0.75
C LEU A 239 -10.14 22.82 -0.14
N ILE A 240 -9.02 23.24 0.45
CA ILE A 240 -7.71 23.24 -0.21
C ILE A 240 -6.96 22.00 0.26
N ILE A 241 -6.59 21.14 -0.69
CA ILE A 241 -5.79 19.93 -0.45
C ILE A 241 -4.40 20.19 -1.01
N LEU A 242 -3.39 20.07 -0.15
CA LEU A 242 -1.98 20.21 -0.51
C LEU A 242 -1.35 18.83 -0.50
N LEU A 243 -0.82 18.38 -1.63
CA LEU A 243 -0.19 17.08 -1.78
C LEU A 243 1.26 17.27 -2.23
N ASP A 244 2.21 16.78 -1.45
CA ASP A 244 3.61 16.80 -1.86
C ASP A 244 3.97 15.43 -2.45
N GLU A 245 4.32 15.38 -3.74
CA GLU A 245 4.68 14.17 -4.50
C GLU A 245 3.76 12.95 -4.23
N PRO A 246 2.43 13.07 -4.43
CA PRO A 246 1.50 11.98 -4.08
C PRO A 246 1.67 10.73 -4.97
N ASP A 247 2.40 10.85 -6.07
CA ASP A 247 2.75 9.76 -6.98
C ASP A 247 4.05 9.04 -6.66
N LEU A 248 4.76 9.49 -5.63
CA LEU A 248 5.99 8.87 -5.18
C LEU A 248 5.72 7.40 -4.83
N GLN A 249 6.48 6.48 -5.44
CA GLN A 249 6.36 5.02 -5.30
C GLN A 249 5.09 4.38 -5.90
N LEU A 250 4.21 5.16 -6.54
CA LEU A 250 3.12 4.56 -7.31
C LEU A 250 3.68 3.84 -8.53
N HIS A 251 3.15 2.64 -8.80
CA HIS A 251 3.36 1.98 -10.08
C HIS A 251 2.84 2.91 -11.20
N PRO A 252 3.48 2.96 -12.39
CA PRO A 252 3.04 3.83 -13.49
C PRO A 252 1.54 3.68 -13.84
N GLU A 253 1.00 2.48 -13.73
CA GLU A 253 -0.45 2.24 -13.92
C GLU A 253 -1.31 3.01 -12.91
N TRP A 254 -0.88 3.09 -11.65
CA TRP A 254 -1.58 3.85 -10.61
C TRP A 254 -1.40 5.36 -10.80
N GLN A 255 -0.24 5.81 -11.29
CA GLN A 255 -0.03 7.21 -11.65
C GLN A 255 -1.00 7.67 -12.74
N GLN A 256 -1.26 6.84 -13.76
CA GLN A 256 -2.26 7.12 -14.81
C GLN A 256 -3.69 7.22 -14.28
N LYS A 257 -4.02 6.48 -13.21
CA LYS A 257 -5.38 6.47 -12.64
C LYS A 257 -5.58 7.50 -11.53
N PHE A 258 -4.50 8.10 -11.02
CA PHE A 258 -4.50 8.87 -9.78
C PHE A 258 -5.47 10.07 -9.80
N ILE A 259 -5.42 10.91 -10.84
CA ILE A 259 -6.28 12.10 -10.93
C ILE A 259 -7.76 11.71 -11.01
N SER A 260 -8.09 10.71 -11.83
CA SER A 260 -9.44 10.17 -11.94
C SER A 260 -9.92 9.59 -10.60
N LEU A 261 -9.09 8.78 -9.93
CA LEU A 261 -9.40 8.17 -8.64
C LEU A 261 -9.64 9.24 -7.56
N LEU A 262 -8.76 10.23 -7.46
CA LEU A 262 -8.88 11.32 -6.48
C LEU A 262 -10.13 12.18 -6.71
N THR A 263 -10.38 12.60 -7.95
CA THR A 263 -11.53 13.45 -8.29
C THR A 263 -12.85 12.70 -8.12
N ASN A 264 -12.94 11.45 -8.55
CA ASN A 264 -14.13 10.62 -8.35
C ASN A 264 -14.41 10.40 -6.86
N LEU A 265 -13.38 10.13 -6.06
CA LEU A 265 -13.48 9.99 -4.61
C LEU A 265 -14.03 11.23 -3.92
N LEU A 266 -13.45 12.39 -4.18
CA LEU A 266 -13.91 13.63 -3.57
C LEU A 266 -15.34 13.97 -4.00
N ASN A 267 -15.68 13.81 -5.29
CA ASN A 267 -17.03 14.09 -5.79
C ASN A 267 -18.08 13.11 -5.26
N LEU A 268 -17.72 11.83 -5.11
CA LEU A 268 -18.63 10.80 -4.62
C LEU A 268 -19.00 11.05 -3.16
N TYR A 269 -18.01 11.27 -2.30
CA TYR A 269 -18.24 11.42 -0.87
C TYR A 269 -18.68 12.82 -0.46
N PHE A 270 -18.24 13.86 -1.18
CA PHE A 270 -18.45 15.26 -0.82
C PHE A 270 -19.01 16.11 -1.99
N PRO A 271 -20.17 15.76 -2.57
CA PRO A 271 -20.69 16.38 -3.79
C PRO A 271 -21.03 17.88 -3.65
N LYS A 272 -21.20 18.36 -2.42
CA LYS A 272 -21.52 19.78 -2.12
C LYS A 272 -20.29 20.60 -1.72
N VAL A 273 -19.11 20.00 -1.76
CA VAL A 273 -17.84 20.63 -1.38
C VAL A 273 -17.07 20.97 -2.64
N ARG A 274 -16.51 22.18 -2.70
CA ARG A 274 -15.58 22.54 -3.77
C ARG A 274 -14.15 22.20 -3.35
N PHE A 275 -13.40 21.52 -4.20
CA PHE A 275 -12.01 21.17 -3.92
C PHE A 275 -11.05 21.98 -4.80
N GLN A 276 -10.01 22.51 -4.17
CA GLN A 276 -8.81 23.01 -4.86
C GLN A 276 -7.66 22.09 -4.47
N ILE A 277 -7.13 21.36 -5.45
CA ILE A 277 -6.00 20.45 -5.25
C ILE A 277 -4.75 21.14 -5.76
N ILE A 278 -3.75 21.29 -4.90
CA ILE A 278 -2.42 21.78 -5.24
C ILE A 278 -1.46 20.64 -4.97
N MET A 279 -0.73 20.23 -5.99
CA MET A 279 0.20 19.11 -5.88
C MET A 279 1.55 19.43 -6.52
N THR A 280 2.60 18.89 -5.94
CA THR A 280 3.95 18.84 -6.53
C THR A 280 4.16 17.45 -7.11
N THR A 281 4.91 17.33 -8.20
CA THR A 281 5.23 16.01 -8.78
C THR A 281 6.46 16.09 -9.65
N HIS A 282 7.21 14.98 -9.67
CA HIS A 282 8.25 14.72 -10.66
C HIS A 282 7.81 13.68 -11.72
N SER A 283 6.52 13.33 -11.79
CA SER A 283 5.99 12.41 -12.79
C SER A 283 5.33 13.14 -13.96
N PRO A 284 5.82 12.96 -15.21
CA PRO A 284 5.12 13.44 -16.40
C PRO A 284 3.84 12.65 -16.69
N ILE A 285 3.67 11.46 -16.09
CA ILE A 285 2.46 10.65 -16.30
C ILE A 285 1.26 11.41 -15.74
N LEU A 286 1.37 11.94 -14.52
CA LEU A 286 0.34 12.79 -13.92
C LEU A 286 0.10 14.07 -14.73
N LEU A 287 1.18 14.66 -15.24
CA LEU A 287 1.11 15.90 -15.99
C LEU A 287 0.25 15.77 -17.26
N SER A 288 0.14 14.56 -17.83
CA SER A 288 -0.72 14.27 -18.98
C SER A 288 -2.22 14.45 -18.67
N ASP A 289 -2.65 14.39 -17.42
CA ASP A 289 -4.05 14.59 -17.04
C ASP A 289 -4.38 16.04 -16.68
N ILE A 290 -3.39 16.94 -16.71
CA ILE A 290 -3.52 18.31 -16.21
C ILE A 290 -3.37 19.30 -17.38
N PRO A 291 -4.34 20.21 -17.60
CA PRO A 291 -4.18 21.30 -18.57
C PRO A 291 -3.02 22.23 -18.22
N ARG A 292 -2.33 22.74 -19.24
CA ARG A 292 -1.13 23.57 -19.12
C ARG A 292 -1.36 24.83 -18.30
N THR A 293 -2.57 25.39 -18.34
CA THR A 293 -2.99 26.55 -17.55
C THR A 293 -2.93 26.31 -16.05
N ASN A 294 -3.02 25.04 -15.63
CA ASN A 294 -3.02 24.62 -14.23
C ASN A 294 -1.64 24.10 -13.79
N VAL A 295 -0.61 24.27 -14.61
CA VAL A 295 0.75 23.78 -14.36
C VAL A 295 1.71 24.94 -14.18
N ILE A 296 2.46 24.88 -13.07
CA ILE A 296 3.56 25.79 -12.78
C ILE A 296 4.85 24.98 -12.81
N PHE A 297 5.71 25.27 -13.78
CA PHE A 297 7.03 24.66 -13.86
C PHE A 297 8.02 25.40 -12.98
N VAL A 298 8.78 24.63 -12.20
CA VAL A 298 9.78 25.16 -11.28
C VAL A 298 11.13 24.57 -11.67
N ASP A 299 12.13 25.44 -11.76
CA ASP A 299 13.52 25.08 -12.07
C ASP A 299 14.47 25.67 -11.02
N LYS A 300 15.65 25.07 -10.89
CA LYS A 300 16.68 25.47 -9.94
C LYS A 300 17.69 26.39 -10.64
N LYS A 301 17.85 27.61 -10.13
CA LYS A 301 18.91 28.51 -10.58
C LYS A 301 20.28 28.04 -10.08
N GLN A 302 21.33 28.53 -10.75
CA GLN A 302 22.73 28.26 -10.38
C GLN A 302 23.07 28.73 -8.95
N ASP A 303 22.37 29.73 -8.42
CA ASP A 303 22.53 30.24 -7.05
C ASP A 303 21.82 29.37 -5.98
N GLY A 304 21.16 28.28 -6.39
CA GLY A 304 20.41 27.38 -5.53
C GLY A 304 18.96 27.81 -5.25
N THR A 305 18.50 28.96 -5.76
CA THR A 305 17.12 29.43 -5.60
C THR A 305 16.19 28.89 -6.68
N CYS A 306 14.88 28.80 -6.38
CA CYS A 306 13.87 28.35 -7.35
C CYS A 306 13.43 29.48 -8.29
N LYS A 307 13.15 29.13 -9.55
CA LYS A 307 12.59 30.03 -10.57
C LYS A 307 11.37 29.39 -11.19
N VAL A 308 10.31 30.18 -11.39
CA VAL A 308 9.17 29.77 -12.21
C VAL A 308 9.53 29.88 -13.69
N CYS A 309 9.35 28.79 -14.42
CA CYS A 309 9.65 28.70 -15.84
C CYS A 309 8.40 28.99 -16.68
N ASN A 310 8.43 30.14 -17.37
CA ASN A 310 7.35 30.52 -18.30
C ASN A 310 7.53 29.91 -19.71
N GLY A 311 8.71 29.37 -20.01
CA GLY A 311 9.18 29.12 -21.39
C GLY A 311 9.33 27.66 -21.78
N ILE A 312 8.57 26.72 -21.20
CA ILE A 312 8.58 25.35 -21.72
C ILE A 312 7.89 25.36 -23.08
N ASN A 313 8.55 24.83 -24.11
CA ASN A 313 8.09 24.79 -25.51
C ASN A 313 6.95 23.76 -25.73
N LEU A 314 6.12 23.55 -24.71
CA LEU A 314 4.94 22.70 -24.70
C LEU A 314 3.71 23.60 -24.81
N LYS A 315 3.00 23.50 -25.94
CA LYS A 315 1.74 24.23 -26.16
C LYS A 315 0.66 23.80 -25.16
N GLU A 316 0.58 22.51 -24.88
CA GLU A 316 -0.43 21.92 -24.01
C GLU A 316 0.16 20.69 -23.32
N THR A 317 -0.34 20.35 -22.13
CA THR A 317 0.10 19.17 -21.36
C THR A 317 -0.97 18.08 -21.29
N PHE A 318 -2.25 18.47 -21.35
CA PHE A 318 -3.36 17.53 -21.32
C PHE A 318 -3.34 16.56 -22.52
N ALA A 319 -3.52 15.27 -22.24
CA ALA A 319 -3.47 14.16 -23.19
C ALA A 319 -2.20 14.10 -24.06
N SER A 320 -1.10 14.72 -23.60
CA SER A 320 0.16 14.78 -24.34
C SER A 320 0.96 13.49 -24.20
N ASN A 321 1.82 13.21 -25.18
CA ASN A 321 2.66 12.03 -25.15
C ASN A 321 3.64 12.09 -23.96
N ILE A 322 3.65 11.06 -23.12
CA ILE A 322 4.47 10.99 -21.90
C ILE A 322 5.96 11.20 -22.21
N HIS A 323 6.49 10.69 -23.32
CA HIS A 323 7.88 10.91 -23.73
C HIS A 323 8.18 12.38 -24.08
N THR A 324 7.22 13.06 -24.72
CA THR A 324 7.37 14.51 -24.99
C THR A 324 7.32 15.33 -23.72
N LEU A 325 6.50 14.91 -22.75
CA LEU A 325 6.44 15.52 -21.42
C LEU A 325 7.74 15.26 -20.65
N TYR A 326 8.31 14.05 -20.70
CA TYR A 326 9.60 13.73 -20.10
C TYR A 326 10.71 14.65 -20.59
N ASN A 327 10.91 14.75 -21.91
CA ASN A 327 12.03 15.53 -22.45
C ASN A 327 11.86 17.04 -22.17
N ASN A 328 10.66 17.57 -22.36
CA ASN A 328 10.43 19.02 -22.29
C ASN A 328 10.15 19.53 -20.85
N SER A 329 9.47 18.75 -20.01
CA SER A 329 9.04 19.18 -18.67
C SER A 329 10.12 18.98 -17.61
N PHE A 330 11.02 18.02 -17.82
CA PHE A 330 12.10 17.69 -16.89
C PHE A 330 13.48 18.18 -17.34
N PHE A 331 13.52 19.02 -18.38
CA PHE A 331 14.75 19.63 -18.90
C PHE A 331 15.84 18.58 -19.19
N LEU A 332 15.43 17.41 -19.68
CA LEU A 332 16.37 16.36 -20.06
C LEU A 332 16.94 16.71 -21.43
N ASP A 333 18.21 17.15 -21.44
CA ASP A 333 18.93 17.45 -22.67
C ASP A 333 19.25 16.13 -23.42
N GLY A 334 18.41 15.78 -24.41
CA GLY A 334 18.69 14.74 -25.39
C GLY A 334 17.69 13.58 -25.43
N ILE A 335 18.18 12.39 -25.78
CA ILE A 335 17.40 11.16 -25.88
C ILE A 335 17.20 10.60 -24.45
N PRO A 336 16.00 10.13 -24.08
CA PRO A 336 15.72 9.57 -22.74
C PRO A 336 16.33 8.18 -22.56
N ILE A 337 17.65 8.09 -22.65
CA ILE A 337 18.46 6.91 -22.35
C ILE A 337 19.29 7.16 -21.10
N GLY A 338 19.57 6.10 -20.33
CA GLY A 338 20.44 6.22 -19.16
C GLY A 338 21.86 6.64 -19.55
N GLU A 339 22.48 7.48 -18.72
CA GLU A 339 23.84 8.00 -18.93
C GLU A 339 24.88 6.86 -19.09
N PHE A 340 24.74 5.78 -18.32
CA PHE A 340 25.60 4.59 -18.47
C PHE A 340 25.46 3.93 -19.85
N SER A 341 24.21 3.79 -20.33
CA SER A 341 23.94 3.22 -21.66
C SER A 341 24.48 4.13 -22.76
N LYS A 342 24.33 5.45 -22.61
CA LYS A 342 24.89 6.45 -23.52
C LYS A 342 26.41 6.34 -23.60
N GLN A 343 27.10 6.32 -22.46
CA GLN A 343 28.56 6.15 -22.41
C GLN A 343 29.02 4.83 -23.04
N LYS A 344 28.26 3.74 -22.84
CA LYS A 344 28.54 2.45 -23.49
C LYS A 344 28.39 2.51 -25.00
N ILE A 345 27.32 3.13 -25.50
CA ILE A 345 27.09 3.34 -26.94
C ILE A 345 28.20 4.19 -27.54
N GLU A 346 28.58 5.30 -26.90
CA GLU A 346 29.68 6.17 -27.34
C GLU A 346 31.01 5.41 -27.37
N SER A 347 31.31 4.62 -26.32
CA SER A 347 32.52 3.79 -26.30
C SER A 347 32.52 2.71 -27.39
N LEU A 348 31.36 2.12 -27.69
CA LEU A 348 31.18 1.12 -28.73
C LEU A 348 31.40 1.73 -30.12
N HIS A 349 30.79 2.89 -30.39
CA HIS A 349 31.03 3.68 -31.60
C HIS A 349 32.51 4.01 -31.77
N MET A 350 33.19 4.49 -30.72
CA MET A 350 34.62 4.80 -30.77
C MET A 350 35.49 3.56 -31.03
N ARG A 351 35.15 2.39 -30.46
CA ARG A 351 35.83 1.11 -30.73
C ARG A 351 35.66 0.65 -32.18
N ILE A 352 34.45 0.81 -32.74
CA ILE A 352 34.17 0.47 -34.14
C ILE A 352 34.99 1.40 -35.05
N MET A 353 34.94 2.70 -34.82
CA MET A 353 35.66 3.70 -35.62
C MET A 353 37.18 3.53 -35.57
N SER A 354 37.74 3.19 -34.41
CA SER A 354 39.19 2.93 -34.24
C SER A 354 39.63 1.57 -34.80
N GLY A 355 38.70 0.70 -35.18
CA GLY A 355 38.98 -0.64 -35.71
C GLY A 355 39.42 -1.66 -34.66
N THR A 356 39.26 -1.36 -33.37
CA THR A 356 39.44 -2.32 -32.27
C THR A 356 38.20 -3.18 -32.11
N ILE A 357 37.85 -3.89 -33.19
CA ILE A 357 36.69 -4.79 -33.23
C ILE A 357 37.10 -6.15 -32.69
N ASP A 358 36.35 -6.64 -31.71
CA ASP A 358 36.50 -7.97 -31.12
C ASP A 358 35.21 -8.80 -31.27
N SER A 359 35.26 -10.08 -30.88
CA SER A 359 34.12 -11.00 -30.96
C SER A 359 32.94 -10.66 -30.05
N HIS A 360 33.11 -9.72 -29.12
CA HIS A 360 32.06 -9.24 -28.20
C HIS A 360 31.37 -7.98 -28.74
N THR A 361 32.02 -7.24 -29.64
CA THR A 361 31.49 -6.00 -30.22
C THR A 361 30.12 -6.22 -30.87
N LEU A 362 29.94 -7.33 -31.60
CA LEU A 362 28.66 -7.66 -32.24
C LEU A 362 27.57 -8.02 -31.22
N GLU A 363 27.91 -8.75 -30.15
CA GLU A 363 26.98 -9.05 -29.05
C GLU A 363 26.56 -7.79 -28.30
N ASP A 364 27.51 -6.89 -28.04
CA ASP A 364 27.25 -5.58 -27.43
C ASP A 364 26.25 -4.77 -28.28
N ILE A 365 26.38 -4.79 -29.61
CA ILE A 365 25.41 -4.14 -30.52
C ILE A 365 24.03 -4.83 -30.41
N TYR A 366 23.96 -6.15 -30.45
CA TYR A 366 22.69 -6.88 -30.36
C TYR A 366 21.96 -6.72 -29.02
N ARG A 367 22.68 -6.37 -27.94
CA ARG A 367 22.08 -6.05 -26.63
C ARG A 367 21.35 -4.69 -26.61
N ILE A 368 21.58 -3.81 -27.58
CA ILE A 368 20.95 -2.48 -27.62
C ILE A 368 19.47 -2.61 -27.99
N GLY A 369 18.56 -2.31 -27.07
CA GLY A 369 17.12 -2.44 -27.27
C GLY A 369 16.53 -1.53 -28.36
N GLU A 370 17.09 -0.33 -28.55
CA GLU A 370 16.60 0.67 -29.51
C GLU A 370 16.99 0.31 -30.96
N PRO A 371 16.03 -0.01 -31.85
CA PRO A 371 16.32 -0.53 -33.19
C PRO A 371 17.06 0.46 -34.09
N ILE A 372 16.78 1.77 -33.97
CA ILE A 372 17.42 2.78 -34.80
C ILE A 372 18.92 2.85 -34.47
N ILE A 373 19.26 2.96 -33.19
CA ILE A 373 20.66 3.01 -32.72
C ILE A 373 21.38 1.71 -33.09
N ARG A 374 20.73 0.55 -32.88
CA ARG A 374 21.28 -0.75 -33.24
C ARG A 374 21.63 -0.83 -34.73
N ASN A 375 20.70 -0.44 -35.60
CA ASN A 375 20.89 -0.54 -37.05
C ASN A 375 22.01 0.38 -37.55
N ILE A 376 22.14 1.59 -37.00
CA ILE A 376 23.23 2.51 -37.34
C ILE A 376 24.58 1.89 -36.96
N LEU A 377 24.71 1.36 -35.74
CA LEU A 377 25.95 0.74 -35.28
C LEU A 377 26.29 -0.55 -36.03
N LEU A 378 25.30 -1.34 -36.45
CA LEU A 378 25.51 -2.51 -37.32
C LEU A 378 26.05 -2.08 -38.68
N GLN A 379 25.49 -1.06 -39.30
CA GLN A 379 25.99 -0.53 -40.57
C GLN A 379 27.44 -0.03 -40.44
N GLU A 380 27.76 0.70 -39.38
CA GLU A 380 29.12 1.13 -39.10
C GLU A 380 30.08 -0.04 -38.85
N TYR A 381 29.64 -1.03 -38.09
CA TYR A 381 30.38 -2.26 -37.84
C TYR A 381 30.70 -3.00 -39.15
N ASP A 382 29.69 -3.22 -40.01
CA ASP A 382 29.85 -3.93 -41.28
C ASP A 382 30.77 -3.16 -42.23
N ASN A 383 30.55 -1.85 -42.38
CA ASN A 383 31.41 -0.99 -43.19
C ASN A 383 32.86 -1.05 -42.71
N LYS A 384 33.09 -1.08 -41.38
CA LYS A 384 34.44 -1.06 -40.84
C LYS A 384 35.10 -2.43 -40.88
N ARG A 385 34.35 -3.49 -40.63
CA ARG A 385 34.75 -4.90 -40.81
C ARG A 385 35.22 -5.17 -42.24
N ASP A 386 34.55 -4.60 -43.23
CA ASP A 386 34.89 -4.77 -44.63
C ASP A 386 36.22 -4.10 -45.02
N THR A 387 36.64 -3.07 -44.27
CA THR A 387 37.94 -2.39 -44.46
C THR A 387 39.11 -2.99 -43.66
N LEU A 388 38.86 -3.98 -42.80
CA LEU A 388 39.92 -4.65 -42.02
C LEU A 388 40.71 -5.65 -42.89
N SER A 389 41.97 -5.92 -42.50
CA SER A 389 42.82 -6.94 -43.14
C SER A 389 42.12 -8.31 -43.20
N ASN A 390 42.25 -9.01 -44.32
CA ASN A 390 41.67 -10.33 -44.57
C ASN A 390 41.95 -11.34 -43.43
N VAL A 391 43.12 -11.26 -42.78
CA VAL A 391 43.48 -12.13 -41.65
C VAL A 391 42.57 -11.89 -40.44
N LYS A 392 42.33 -10.61 -40.09
CA LYS A 392 41.43 -10.23 -38.97
C LYS A 392 39.98 -10.55 -39.28
N ARG A 393 39.56 -10.38 -40.53
CA ARG A 393 38.20 -10.68 -40.98
C ARG A 393 37.89 -12.18 -40.90
N VAL A 394 38.85 -13.03 -41.27
CA VAL A 394 38.72 -14.50 -41.17
C VAL A 394 38.65 -14.96 -39.70
N THR A 395 39.42 -14.36 -38.78
CA THR A 395 39.30 -14.68 -37.34
C THR A 395 37.93 -14.33 -36.77
N LEU A 396 37.42 -13.13 -37.07
CA LEU A 396 36.08 -12.70 -36.60
C LEU A 396 34.97 -13.61 -37.15
N LEU A 397 35.03 -13.97 -38.44
CA LEU A 397 34.07 -14.89 -39.07
C LEU A 397 34.12 -16.29 -38.45
N LYS A 398 35.31 -16.81 -38.11
CA LYS A 398 35.47 -18.12 -37.46
C LYS A 398 34.91 -18.11 -36.04
N GLU A 399 35.14 -17.05 -35.28
CA GLU A 399 34.59 -16.88 -33.93
C GLU A 399 33.06 -16.78 -33.96
N GLU A 400 32.51 -16.07 -34.95
CA GLU A 400 31.07 -15.94 -35.16
C GLU A 400 30.42 -17.28 -35.57
N LEU A 401 31.07 -18.04 -36.47
CA LEU A 401 30.60 -19.35 -36.90
C LEU A 401 30.61 -20.37 -35.75
N ALA A 402 31.67 -20.37 -34.93
CA ALA A 402 31.76 -21.23 -33.75
C ALA A 402 30.65 -20.96 -32.72
N LYS A 403 30.27 -19.68 -32.53
CA LYS A 403 29.14 -19.31 -31.65
C LYS A 403 27.80 -19.79 -32.22
N LEU A 404 27.56 -19.62 -33.51
CA LEU A 404 26.34 -20.09 -34.18
C LEU A 404 26.19 -21.62 -34.14
N GLU A 405 27.28 -22.36 -34.23
CA GLU A 405 27.29 -23.81 -34.07
C GLU A 405 27.00 -24.24 -32.62
N SER A 406 27.48 -23.50 -31.62
CA SER A 406 27.18 -23.78 -30.21
C SER A 406 25.72 -23.53 -29.81
N ASN A 407 25.03 -22.60 -30.48
CA ASN A 407 23.61 -22.28 -30.24
C ASN A 407 22.62 -23.19 -31.00
N LYS A 408 23.11 -24.21 -31.72
CA LYS A 408 22.27 -25.21 -32.41
C LYS A 408 21.84 -26.40 -31.52
N GLN A 409 22.38 -26.50 -30.30
CA GLN A 409 21.93 -27.43 -29.25
C GLN A 409 20.87 -26.75 -28.39
#